data_AF-A0A1B2IX07-F1
#
_entry.id   AF-A0A1B2IX07-F1
#
_cell.length_a   1.000
_cell.length_b   1.000
_cell.length_c   1.000
_cell.angle_alpha   90.00
_cell.angle_beta   90.00
_cell.angle_gamma   90.00
#
_symmetry.space_group_name_H-M   'P 1'
#
loop_
_entity.id
_entity.type
_entity.pdbx_description
1 polymer ?
#
loop_
_entity_poly.entity_id
_entity_poly.type
_entity_poly.pdbx_seq_one_letter_code
_entity_poly.pdbx_strand_id
1 'polypeptide(L)' 'MKHGYLITNLILAVIFILLSAVIFLRKTDGAGLAQSPHLRLVTFVVLVIFFALIVVGELIVFAVSHRRRV' A
#
# COMPACT_ATOMS: atom_id res chain seq x y z
N MET A 1 12.07 7.57 17.71
CA MET A 1 11.51 7.87 16.37
C MET A 1 11.91 6.85 15.30
N LYS A 2 13.17 6.38 15.21
CA LYS A 2 13.59 5.41 14.17
C LYS A 2 12.82 4.06 14.22
N HIS A 3 12.65 3.47 15.41
CA HIS A 3 11.94 2.19 15.56
C HIS A 3 10.45 2.28 15.21
N GLY A 4 9.76 3.36 15.58
CA GLY A 4 8.36 3.57 15.22
C GLY A 4 8.15 3.66 13.71
N TYR A 5 8.99 4.43 13.01
CA TYR A 5 8.94 4.54 11.54
C TYR A 5 9.17 3.19 10.84
N LEU A 6 10.11 2.38 11.33
CA LEU A 6 10.35 1.03 10.81
C LEU A 6 9.14 0.10 11.02
N ILE A 7 8.52 0.15 12.21
CA ILE A 7 7.33 -0.66 12.52
C ILE A 7 6.16 -0.25 11.62
N THR A 8 5.92 1.05 11.43
CA THR A 8 4.86 1.55 10.54
C THR A 8 5.08 1.08 9.11
N ASN A 9 6.29 1.22 8.56
CA ASN A 9 6.64 0.72 7.23
C ASN A 9 6.45 -0.79 7.10
N LEU A 10 6.83 -1.55 8.13
CA LEU A 10 6.66 -3.00 8.14
C LEU A 10 5.17 -3.38 8.11
N ILE A 11 4.35 -2.73 8.93
CA ILE A 11 2.90 -2.96 8.97
C ILE A 11 2.28 -2.61 7.62
N LEU A 12 2.63 -1.46 7.04
CA LEU A 12 2.15 -1.05 5.72
C LEU A 12 2.56 -2.06 4.64
N ALA A 13 3.80 -2.55 4.66
CA ALA A 13 4.25 -3.58 3.72
C ALA A 13 3.45 -4.88 3.86
N VAL A 14 3.20 -5.34 5.08
CA VAL A 14 2.38 -6.54 5.33
C VAL A 14 0.95 -6.34 4.81
N ILE A 15 0.33 -5.19 5.09
CA ILE A 15 -1.02 -4.87 4.60
C ILE A 15 -1.04 -4.85 3.07
N PHE A 16 -0.05 -4.23 2.43
CA PHE A 16 0.05 -4.20 0.97
C PHE A 16 0.12 -5.60 0.36
N ILE A 17 0.95 -6.49 0.93
CA ILE A 17 1.10 -7.87 0.48
C ILE A 17 -0.23 -8.64 0.65
N LEU A 18 -0.88 -8.52 1.80
CA LEU A 18 -2.15 -9.19 2.07
C LEU A 18 -3.25 -8.72 1.11
N LEU A 19 -3.39 -7.42 0.90
CA LEU A 19 -4.37 -6.86 -0.04
C LEU A 19 -4.08 -7.29 -1.48
N SER A 20 -2.81 -7.31 -1.88
CA SER A 20 -2.40 -7.82 -3.19
C SER A 20 -2.79 -9.28 -3.36
N ALA A 21 -2.50 -10.13 -2.37
CA ALA A 21 -2.90 -11.54 -2.39
C ALA A 21 -4.43 -11.69 -2.53
N VAL A 22 -5.22 -10.90 -1.80
CA VAL A 22 -6.69 -10.90 -1.93
C VAL A 22 -7.14 -10.56 -3.35
N ILE A 23 -6.53 -9.57 -4.01
CA ILE A 23 -6.88 -9.19 -5.38
C ILE A 23 -6.63 -10.33 -6.38
N PHE A 24 -5.53 -11.06 -6.22
CA PHE A 24 -5.14 -12.13 -7.15
C PHE A 24 -5.81 -13.48 -6.86
N LEU A 25 -6.14 -13.76 -5.60
CA LEU A 25 -6.74 -15.03 -5.18
C LEU A 25 -8.28 -15.02 -5.24
N ARG A 26 -8.93 -13.84 -5.19
CA ARG A 26 -10.40 -13.77 -5.26
C ARG A 26 -10.94 -14.10 -6.65
N LYS A 27 -12.09 -14.78 -6.68
CA LYS A 27 -12.79 -15.17 -7.92
C LYS A 27 -13.76 -14.10 -8.43
N THR A 28 -14.41 -13.40 -7.51
CA THR A 28 -15.40 -12.35 -7.82
C THR A 28 -14.98 -11.02 -7.21
N ASP A 29 -15.45 -9.93 -7.79
CA ASP A 29 -15.31 -8.59 -7.24
C ASP A 29 -16.43 -8.25 -6.24
N GLY A 30 -16.43 -7.01 -5.74
CA GLY A 30 -17.43 -6.52 -4.80
C GLY A 30 -18.83 -6.33 -5.39
N ALA A 31 -18.97 -6.37 -6.72
CA ALA A 31 -20.25 -6.34 -7.42
C ALA A 31 -20.76 -7.74 -7.77
N GLY A 32 -20.03 -8.80 -7.40
CA GLY A 32 -20.35 -10.18 -7.73
C GLY A 32 -19.96 -10.59 -9.15
N LEU A 33 -19.24 -9.74 -9.89
CA LEU A 33 -18.76 -10.05 -11.23
C LEU A 33 -17.49 -10.88 -11.17
N ALA A 34 -17.32 -11.77 -12.16
CA ALA A 34 -16.10 -12.57 -12.28
C ALA A 34 -14.88 -11.67 -12.51
N GLN A 35 -13.87 -11.85 -11.67
CA GLN A 35 -12.67 -11.03 -11.71
C GLN A 35 -11.71 -11.53 -12.80
N SER A 36 -11.82 -10.92 -14.00
CA SER A 36 -10.97 -11.22 -15.15
C SER A 36 -9.50 -10.83 -14.91
N PRO A 37 -8.53 -11.40 -15.65
CA PRO A 37 -7.11 -11.05 -15.52
C PRO A 37 -6.86 -9.54 -15.69
N HIS A 38 -7.56 -8.90 -16.63
CA HIS A 38 -7.46 -7.47 -16.85
C HIS A 38 -7.97 -6.67 -15.63
N LEU A 39 -9.16 -7.01 -15.10
CA LEU A 39 -9.73 -6.32 -13.94
C LEU A 39 -8.89 -6.50 -12.67
N ARG A 40 -8.20 -7.64 -12.51
CA ARG A 40 -7.23 -7.85 -11.42
C ARG A 40 -6.09 -6.84 -11.49
N LEU A 41 -5.50 -6.66 -12.67
CA LEU A 41 -4.40 -5.72 -12.87
C LEU A 41 -4.85 -4.28 -12.64
N VAL A 42 -6.02 -3.89 -13.15
CA VAL A 42 -6.59 -2.55 -12.89
C VAL A 42 -6.77 -2.33 -11.38
N THR A 43 -7.37 -3.29 -10.68
CA THR A 43 -7.55 -3.20 -9.22
C THR A 43 -6.21 -3.12 -8.48
N PHE A 44 -5.21 -3.88 -8.92
CA PHE A 44 -3.88 -3.87 -8.35
C PHE A 44 -3.16 -2.53 -8.57
N VAL A 45 -3.28 -1.94 -9.76
CA VAL A 45 -2.73 -0.61 -10.05
C VAL A 45 -3.35 0.45 -9.15
N VAL A 46 -4.67 0.40 -8.91
CA VAL A 46 -5.34 1.30 -7.96
C VAL A 46 -4.75 1.15 -6.55
N LEU A 47 -4.51 -0.09 -6.09
CA LEU A 47 -3.85 -0.35 -4.80
C LEU A 47 -2.43 0.23 -4.75
N VAL A 48 -1.65 0.06 -5.82
CA VAL A 48 -0.28 0.60 -5.93
C VAL A 48 -0.28 2.12 -5.86
N ILE A 49 -1.17 2.80 -6.60
CA ILE A 49 -1.28 4.26 -6.58
C ILE A 49 -1.63 4.75 -5.18
N PHE A 50 -2.58 4.11 -4.51
CA PHE A 50 -2.96 4.47 -3.15
C PHE A 50 -1.77 4.34 -2.17
N PHE A 51 -1.04 3.23 -2.22
CA PHE A 51 0.15 3.05 -1.36
C PHE A 51 1.29 4.00 -1.73
N ALA A 52 1.46 4.34 -3.02
CA ALA A 52 2.45 5.33 -3.43
C ALA A 52 2.20 6.70 -2.77
N LEU A 53 0.93 7.12 -2.67
CA LEU A 53 0.56 8.37 -1.97
C LEU A 53 0.91 8.32 -0.48
N ILE A 54 0.67 7.18 0.17
CA ILE A 54 1.05 6.97 1.58
C ILE A 54 2.57 7.10 1.75
N VAL A 55 3.35 6.41 0.90
CA VAL A 55 4.82 6.44 0.94
C VAL A 55 5.35 7.86 0.71
N VAL A 56 4.76 8.63 -0.21
CA VAL A 56 5.12 10.04 -0.41
C VAL A 56 4.88 10.85 0.87
N GLY A 57 3.74 10.65 1.53
CA GLY A 57 3.45 11.28 2.83
C GLY A 57 4.48 10.91 3.91
N GLU A 58 4.83 9.63 4.02
CA GLU A 58 5.85 9.15 4.96
C GLU A 58 7.23 9.74 4.68
N LEU A 59 7.62 9.88 3.41
CA LEU A 59 8.87 10.52 3.01
C LEU A 59 8.89 12.00 3.41
N ILE A 60 7.78 12.72 3.27
CA ILE A 60 7.68 14.12 3.72
C ILE A 60 7.84 14.20 5.25
N VAL A 61 7.14 13.37 6.01
CA VAL A 61 7.26 13.33 7.48
C VAL A 61 8.68 12.95 7.91
N PHE A 62 9.30 11.99 7.23
CA PHE A 62 10.68 11.61 7.47
C PHE A 62 11.64 12.76 7.19
N ALA A 63 11.50 13.46 6.05
CA ALA A 63 12.34 14.60 5.69
C ALA A 63 12.21 15.75 6.70
N VAL A 64 10.99 16.13 7.09
CA VAL A 64 10.75 17.19 8.08
C VAL A 64 11.32 16.82 9.44
N SER A 65 11.12 15.57 9.89
CA SER A 65 11.65 15.10 11.17
C SER A 65 13.19 14.97 11.20
N HIS A 66 13.82 14.73 10.05
CA HIS A 66 15.29 14.78 9.92
C HIS A 66 15.82 16.21 9.96
N ARG A 67 15.14 17.19 9.36
CA ARG A 67 15.58 18.59 9.37
C ARG A 67 15.53 19.27 10.74
N ARG A 68 14.68 18.79 11.65
CA ARG A 68 14.59 19.30 13.04
C ARG A 68 15.66 18.77 13.99
N ARG A 69 16.56 17.90 13.51
CA ARG A 69 17.61 17.24 14.32
C ARG A 69 19.02 17.80 14.05
N VAL A 70 19.14 18.80 13.18
CA VAL A 70 20.35 19.60 12.96
C VAL A 70 20.15 20.94 13.65
#